data_AF-A0A550D5L8-F1
#
_entry.id   AF-A0A550D5L8-F1
#
_cell.length_a   1.000
_cell.length_b   1.000
_cell.length_c   1.000
_cell.angle_alpha   90.00
_cell.angle_beta   90.00
_cell.angle_gamma   90.00
#
_symmetry.space_group_name_H-M   'P 1'
#
loop_
_entity.id
_entity.type
_entity.pdbx_description
1 polymer ?
#
loop_
_entity_poly.entity_id
_entity_poly.type
_entity_poly.pdbx_seq_one_letter_code
_entity_poly.pdbx_strand_id
1 'polypeptide(L)' 'MGRTQPSFTKVIDDELNKLSRLSKRLSYPCFDEVILEASKRIRYFQSALYDEVSDPQEIVFLAIISVLAERVCNKSDEV' A
#
# COMPACT_ATOMS: atom_id res chain seq x y z
N MET A 1 32.37 1.61 -4.41
CA MET A 1 31.61 2.29 -3.34
C MET A 1 30.25 1.64 -3.28
N GLY A 2 29.94 0.92 -2.20
CA GLY A 2 28.69 0.18 -2.06
C GLY A 2 27.51 1.15 -2.01
N ARG A 3 26.48 0.89 -2.81
CA ARG A 3 25.23 1.66 -2.75
C ARG A 3 24.64 1.48 -1.35
N THR A 4 24.46 2.58 -0.61
CA THR A 4 23.75 2.57 0.67
C THR A 4 22.37 1.97 0.43
N GLN A 5 22.03 0.94 1.20
CA GLN A 5 20.72 0.31 1.08
C GLN A 5 19.65 1.36 1.41
N PRO A 6 18.65 1.57 0.55
CA PRO A 6 17.59 2.54 0.81
C PRO A 6 16.87 2.17 2.10
N SER A 7 16.42 3.18 2.85
CA SER A 7 15.64 2.93 4.05
C SER A 7 14.33 2.21 3.70
N PHE A 8 13.85 1.38 4.62
CA PHE A 8 12.60 0.64 4.47
C PHE A 8 11.43 1.54 4.05
N THR A 9 11.31 2.71 4.68
CA THR A 9 10.32 3.75 4.31
C THR A 9 10.46 4.22 2.87
N LYS A 10 11.69 4.45 2.39
CA LYS A 10 11.93 4.90 1.03
C LYS A 10 11.53 3.84 0.00
N VAL A 11 11.75 2.56 0.29
CA VAL A 11 11.32 1.47 -0.58
C VAL A 11 9.79 1.42 -0.69
N ILE A 12 9.08 1.64 0.42
CA ILE A 12 7.61 1.74 0.42
C ILE A 12 7.14 2.94 -0.41
N ASP A 13 7.74 4.12 -0.21
CA ASP A 13 7.40 5.32 -0.97
C ASP A 13 7.63 5.11 -2.47
N ASP A 14 8.73 4.47 -2.84
CA ASP A 14 9.06 4.15 -4.23
C ASP A 14 8.03 3.16 -4.84
N GLU A 15 7.58 2.15 -4.08
CA GLU A 15 6.56 1.21 -4.54
C GLU A 15 5.17 1.87 -4.67
N LEU A 16 4.75 2.71 -3.72
CA LEU A 16 3.50 3.48 -3.83
C LEU A 16 3.53 4.41 -5.04
N ASN A 17 4.65 5.09 -5.28
CA ASN A 17 4.84 5.95 -6.45
C ASN A 17 4.78 5.17 -7.77
N LYS A 18 5.36 3.97 -7.80
CA LYS A 18 5.28 3.06 -8.96
C LYS A 18 3.84 2.65 -9.23
N LEU A 19 3.07 2.31 -8.20
CA LEU A 19 1.66 1.95 -8.34
C LEU A 19 0.80 3.14 -8.80
N SER A 20 1.01 4.35 -8.26
CA SER A 20 0.27 5.55 -8.73
C SER A 20 0.64 5.95 -10.17
N ARG A 21 1.89 5.71 -10.61
CA ARG A 21 2.24 5.88 -12.03
C ARG A 21 1.52 4.85 -12.91
N LEU A 22 1.37 3.63 -12.43
CA LEU A 22 0.66 2.57 -13.13
C LEU A 22 -0.85 2.86 -13.22
N SER A 23 -1.49 3.30 -12.13
CA SER A 23 -2.92 3.67 -12.12
C SER A 23 -3.23 4.75 -13.16
N LYS A 24 -2.37 5.77 -13.27
CA LYS A 24 -2.48 6.84 -14.27
C LYS A 24 -2.30 6.33 -15.69
N ARG A 25 -1.35 5.42 -15.94
CA ARG A 25 -1.13 4.81 -17.27
C ARG A 25 -2.31 3.94 -17.71
N LEU A 26 -2.98 3.29 -16.76
CA LEU A 26 -4.15 2.44 -17.02
C LEU A 26 -5.46 3.24 -17.07
N SER A 27 -5.43 4.56 -16.86
CA SER A 27 -6.62 5.42 -16.75
C SER A 27 -7.65 4.87 -15.76
N TYR A 28 -7.19 4.30 -14.64
CA TYR A 28 -8.07 3.64 -13.67
C TYR A 28 -8.13 4.43 -12.35
N PRO A 29 -9.03 5.42 -12.24
CA PRO A 29 -9.05 6.37 -11.11
C PRO A 29 -9.37 5.68 -9.78
N CYS A 30 -10.23 4.66 -9.77
CA CYS A 30 -10.54 3.90 -8.57
C CYS A 30 -9.31 3.23 -7.96
N PHE A 31 -8.32 2.85 -8.79
CA PHE A 31 -7.09 2.26 -8.29
C PHE A 31 -6.17 3.31 -7.65
N ASP A 32 -6.11 4.53 -8.20
CA ASP A 32 -5.36 5.63 -7.60
C ASP A 32 -5.95 6.02 -6.22
N GLU A 33 -7.27 6.04 -6.10
CA GLU A 33 -7.95 6.24 -4.81
C GLU A 33 -7.59 5.16 -3.79
N VAL A 34 -7.56 3.88 -4.21
CA VAL A 34 -7.18 2.77 -3.33
C VAL A 34 -5.72 2.90 -2.88
N ILE A 35 -4.82 3.28 -3.79
CA ILE A 35 -3.40 3.51 -3.45
C ILE A 35 -3.25 4.67 -2.47
N LEU A 36 -3.96 5.79 -2.71
CA LEU A 36 -3.96 6.95 -1.82
C LEU A 36 -4.43 6.56 -0.41
N GLU A 37 -5.53 5.81 -0.32
CA GLU A 37 -6.05 5.37 0.97
C GLU A 37 -5.14 4.33 1.65
N ALA A 38 -4.55 3.42 0.88
CA ALA A 38 -3.59 2.44 1.38
C ALA A 38 -2.35 3.11 1.97
N SER A 39 -1.86 4.20 1.35
CA SER A 39 -0.69 4.95 1.83
C SER A 39 -0.86 5.45 3.28
N LYS A 40 -2.09 5.80 3.67
CA LYS A 40 -2.41 6.25 5.03
C LYS A 40 -2.32 5.12 6.06
N ARG A 41 -2.43 3.87 5.62
CA ARG A 41 -2.49 2.67 6.46
C ARG A 41 -1.15 1.97 6.65
N ILE A 42 -0.16 2.28 5.82
CA ILE A 42 1.18 1.68 5.85
C ILE A 42 1.75 1.61 7.27
N ARG A 43 1.69 2.72 8.02
CA ARG A 43 2.26 2.78 9.38
C ARG A 43 1.59 1.80 10.34
N TYR A 44 0.30 1.52 10.19
CA TYR A 44 -0.39 0.55 11.03
C TYR A 44 0.15 -0.85 10.79
N PHE A 45 0.34 -1.23 9.52
CA PHE A 45 0.92 -2.53 9.16
C PHE A 45 2.39 -2.64 9.54
N GLN A 46 3.18 -1.57 9.34
CA GLN A 46 4.58 -1.53 9.82
C GLN A 46 4.69 -1.74 11.32
N SER A 47 3.83 -1.11 12.11
CA SER A 47 3.81 -1.28 13.56
C SER A 47 3.31 -2.67 13.97
N ALA A 48 2.29 -3.20 13.28
CA ALA A 48 1.72 -4.52 13.58
C ALA A 48 2.67 -5.68 13.23
N LEU A 49 3.51 -5.50 12.21
CA LEU A 49 4.49 -6.48 11.74
C LEU A 49 5.91 -6.19 12.24
N TYR A 50 6.07 -5.34 13.26
CA TYR A 50 7.40 -4.90 13.70
C TYR A 50 8.33 -6.05 14.10
N ASP A 51 7.79 -7.08 14.76
CA ASP A 51 8.53 -8.27 15.20
C ASP A 51 8.61 -9.37 14.13
N GLU A 52 7.90 -9.19 13.01
CA GLU A 52 7.83 -10.14 11.91
C GLU A 52 8.80 -9.74 10.78
N VAL A 53 9.37 -10.73 10.09
CA VAL A 53 10.19 -10.45 8.90
C VAL A 53 9.25 -10.15 7.73
N SER A 54 9.04 -8.87 7.44
CA SER A 54 8.17 -8.42 6.34
C SER A 54 8.94 -7.60 5.30
N ASP A 55 8.64 -7.85 4.03
CA ASP A 55 9.17 -7.06 2.92
C ASP A 55 8.36 -5.76 2.75
N PRO A 56 8.98 -4.63 2.34
CA PRO A 56 8.25 -3.41 2.00
C PRO A 56 7.05 -3.61 1.05
N GLN A 57 7.17 -4.51 0.07
CA GLN A 57 6.10 -4.79 -0.89
C GLN A 57 4.92 -5.50 -0.23
N GLU A 58 5.19 -6.39 0.71
CA GLU A 58 4.16 -7.10 1.48
C GLU A 58 3.29 -6.11 2.25
N ILE A 59 3.92 -5.12 2.91
CA ILE A 59 3.20 -4.07 3.65
C ILE A 59 2.33 -3.23 2.73
N VAL A 60 2.84 -2.87 1.54
CA VAL A 60 2.06 -2.13 0.54
C VAL A 60 0.84 -2.94 0.09
N PHE A 61 1.01 -4.23 -0.18
CA PHE A 61 -0.09 -5.09 -0.61
C PHE A 61 -1.12 -5.32 0.50
N LEU A 62 -0.69 -5.56 1.73
CA LEU A 62 -1.60 -5.67 2.88
C LEU A 62 -2.41 -4.39 3.08
N ALA A 63 -1.77 -3.22 2.94
CA ALA A 63 -2.47 -1.94 2.99
C ALA A 63 -3.52 -1.81 1.89
N ILE A 64 -3.20 -2.16 0.64
CA ILE A 64 -4.15 -2.16 -0.49
C ILE A 64 -5.31 -3.13 -0.23
N ILE A 65 -5.01 -4.37 0.18
CA ILE A 65 -6.01 -5.39 0.50
C ILE A 65 -6.95 -4.89 1.59
N SER A 66 -6.43 -4.22 2.62
CA SER A 66 -7.27 -3.69 3.70
C SER A 66 -8.30 -2.66 3.22
N VAL A 67 -7.92 -1.79 2.28
CA VAL A 67 -8.83 -0.80 1.68
C VAL A 67 -9.90 -1.49 0.86
N LEU A 68 -9.52 -2.50 0.07
CA LEU A 68 -10.46 -3.27 -0.74
C LEU A 68 -11.42 -4.08 0.14
N ALA A 69 -10.91 -4.73 1.19
CA ALA A 69 -11.71 -5.51 2.14
C ALA A 69 -12.73 -4.63 2.86
N GLU A 70 -12.35 -3.44 3.31
CA GLU A 70 -13.29 -2.50 3.95
C GLU A 70 -14.39 -2.05 2.97
N ARG A 71 -14.05 -1.77 1.71
CA ARG A 71 -15.06 -1.44 0.68
C ARG A 71 -16.01 -2.61 0.41
N VAL A 72 -15.57 -3.86 0.57
CA VAL A 72 -16.42 -5.06 0.42
C VAL A 72 -17.32 -5.25 1.65
N CYS A 73 -16.76 -5.10 2.86
CA CYS A 73 -17.54 -5.20 4.10
C CYS A 73 -18.63 -4.12 4.15
N ASN A 74 -18.28 -2.85 3.89
CA ASN A 74 -19.24 -1.74 3.95
C ASN A 74 -20.31 -1.82 2.85
N LYS A 75 -20.05 -2.49 1.72
CA LYS A 75 -21.07 -2.79 0.71
C LYS A 75 -22.08 -3.85 1.16
N SER A 76 -21.71 -4.69 2.11
CA SER A 76 -22.56 -5.77 2.60
C SER A 76 -23.57 -5.28 3.64
N ASP A 77 -23.37 -4.07 4.21
CA ASP A 77 -24.27 -3.44 5.18
C ASP A 77 -25.41 -2.62 4.52
N GLU A 78 -25.39 -2.47 3.19
CA GLU A 78 -26.41 -1.74 2.41
C GLU A 78 -27.49 -2.65 1.76
N VAL A 79 -27.56 -3.95 2.12
CA VAL A 79 -28.53 -4.94 1.59
C VAL A 79 -29.52 -5.39 2.65
#